data_AF-A0A9D2G854-F1
#
_entry.id   AF-A0A9D2G854-F1
#
_cell.length_a   1.000
_cell.length_b   1.000
_cell.length_c   1.000
_cell.angle_alpha   90.00
_cell.angle_beta   90.00
_cell.angle_gamma   90.00
#
_symmetry.space_group_name_H-M   'P 1'
#
loop_
_entity.id
_entity.type
_entity.pdbx_description
1 polymer ?
#
loop_
_entity_poly.entity_id
_entity_poly.type
_entity_poly.pdbx_seq_one_letter_code
_entity_poly.pdbx_strand_id
1 'polypeptide(L)'
;IFIGACLPFVFAALTMDSVGRAAQSIVVEVRRQFKEIKGLMQGKADPDYETCVDICTKASLHEMILPTLLAIITPVLTGLILGYNGVIGLLTGSTATGFLMAIFMANSGGAWDNAKKYIEGGKHGGKGSECHKAAVVGDTVGDPFKDTSGPSINILIKLLSMVSIVFAALVVNYHIF
;
A
#
# COMPACT_ATOMS: atom_id res chain seq x y z
N ILE A 1 -1.24 -20.89 11.34
CA ILE A 1 -2.15 -20.52 10.23
C ILE A 1 -2.76 -19.14 10.42
N PHE A 2 -3.56 -18.89 11.46
CA PHE A 2 -4.26 -17.61 11.61
C PHE A 2 -3.35 -16.37 11.71
N ILE A 3 -2.20 -16.46 12.38
CA ILE A 3 -1.20 -15.38 12.39
C ILE A 3 -0.80 -15.00 10.95
N GLY A 4 -0.54 -15.99 10.11
CA GLY A 4 -0.20 -15.79 8.71
C GLY A 4 -1.35 -15.23 7.90
N ALA A 5 -2.57 -15.71 8.15
CA ALA A 5 -3.77 -15.24 7.48
C ALA A 5 -4.11 -13.76 7.76
N CYS A 6 -3.83 -13.29 8.98
CA CYS A 6 -4.03 -11.88 9.34
C CYS A 6 -2.95 -10.96 8.80
N LEU A 7 -1.74 -11.48 8.53
CA LEU A 7 -0.58 -10.67 8.21
C LEU A 7 -0.74 -9.81 6.94
N PRO A 8 -1.30 -10.31 5.81
CA PRO A 8 -1.59 -9.47 4.65
C PRO A 8 -2.56 -8.33 4.96
N PHE A 9 -3.57 -8.55 5.80
CA PHE A 9 -4.52 -7.49 6.22
C PHE A 9 -3.83 -6.40 7.04
N VAL A 10 -2.98 -6.79 7.99
CA VAL A 10 -2.20 -5.84 8.79
C VAL A 10 -1.25 -5.05 7.90
N PHE A 11 -0.53 -5.74 7.01
CA PHE A 11 0.38 -5.10 6.07
C PHE A 11 -0.34 -4.09 5.17
N ALA A 12 -1.47 -4.49 4.58
CA ALA A 12 -2.30 -3.62 3.74
C ALA A 12 -2.84 -2.41 4.52
N ALA A 13 -3.29 -2.61 5.76
CA ALA A 13 -3.76 -1.52 6.60
C ALA A 13 -2.65 -0.48 6.86
N LEU A 14 -1.44 -0.94 7.18
CA LEU A 14 -0.29 -0.05 7.37
C LEU A 14 0.04 0.74 6.10
N THR A 15 0.16 0.05 4.96
CA THR A 15 0.53 0.73 3.70
C THR A 15 -0.55 1.70 3.24
N MET A 16 -1.83 1.37 3.40
CA MET A 16 -2.92 2.27 3.06
C MET A 16 -2.95 3.51 3.95
N ASP A 17 -2.77 3.34 5.25
CA ASP A 17 -2.76 4.43 6.23
C ASP A 17 -1.56 5.37 5.99
N SER A 18 -0.39 4.81 5.67
CA SER A 18 0.79 5.57 5.25
C SER A 18 0.54 6.42 3.99
N VAL A 19 -0.07 5.85 2.96
CA VAL A 19 -0.42 6.61 1.74
C VAL A 19 -1.46 7.69 2.06
N GLY A 20 -2.44 7.39 2.91
CA GLY A 20 -3.45 8.38 3.34
C GLY A 20 -2.83 9.60 4.03
N ARG A 21 -1.88 9.40 4.95
CA ARG A 21 -1.14 10.49 5.60
C ARG A 21 -0.32 11.32 4.61
N ALA A 22 0.40 10.65 3.71
CA ALA A 22 1.22 11.32 2.70
C ALA A 22 0.34 12.14 1.74
N ALA A 23 -0.75 11.55 1.23
CA ALA A 23 -1.70 12.21 0.35
C ALA A 23 -2.35 13.43 1.03
N GLN A 24 -2.73 13.33 2.30
CA GLN A 24 -3.28 14.46 3.04
C GLN A 24 -2.29 15.63 3.15
N SER A 25 -1.01 15.32 3.38
CA SER A 25 0.06 16.34 3.44
C SER A 25 0.22 17.05 2.09
N ILE A 26 0.15 16.30 0.98
CA ILE A 26 0.17 16.86 -0.38
C ILE A 26 -1.07 17.72 -0.65
N VAL A 27 -2.27 17.30 -0.21
CA VAL A 27 -3.49 18.10 -0.38
C VAL A 27 -3.39 19.44 0.35
N VAL A 28 -2.85 19.44 1.58
CA VAL A 28 -2.64 20.68 2.35
C VAL A 28 -1.62 21.59 1.65
N GLU A 29 -0.53 21.04 1.15
CA GLU A 29 0.50 21.81 0.46
C GLU A 29 0.00 22.41 -0.86
N VAL A 30 -0.69 21.62 -1.69
CA VAL A 30 -1.28 22.10 -2.95
C VAL A 30 -2.30 23.21 -2.67
N ARG A 31 -3.11 23.09 -1.62
CA ARG A 31 -4.04 24.15 -1.20
C ARG A 31 -3.32 25.41 -0.73
N ARG A 32 -2.20 25.28 -0.02
CA ARG A 32 -1.36 26.40 0.39
C ARG A 32 -0.81 27.13 -0.83
N GLN A 33 -0.23 26.40 -1.79
CA GLN A 33 0.31 26.99 -3.03
C GLN A 33 -0.77 27.75 -3.82
N PHE A 34 -1.96 27.16 -4.00
CA PHE A 34 -3.05 27.87 -4.69
C PHE A 34 -3.53 29.14 -3.98
N LYS A 35 -3.39 29.21 -2.66
CA LYS A 35 -3.80 30.38 -1.86
C LYS A 35 -2.72 31.47 -1.80
N GLU A 36 -1.45 31.08 -1.69
CA GLU A 36 -0.34 31.99 -1.39
C GLU A 36 0.42 32.45 -2.63
N ILE A 37 0.54 31.60 -3.66
CA ILE A 37 1.26 31.92 -4.90
C ILE A 37 0.34 32.71 -5.83
N LYS A 38 0.54 34.03 -5.88
CA LYS A 38 -0.19 34.93 -6.78
C LYS A 38 0.10 34.56 -8.23
N GLY A 39 -0.94 34.44 -9.06
CA GLY A 39 -0.80 34.10 -10.48
C GLY A 39 -0.94 32.61 -10.78
N LEU A 40 -0.86 31.72 -9.78
CA LEU A 40 -0.83 30.27 -10.00
C LEU A 40 -2.14 29.73 -10.63
N MET A 41 -3.28 30.09 -10.05
CA MET A 41 -4.61 29.72 -10.59
C MET A 41 -4.86 30.33 -11.98
N GLN A 42 -4.20 31.43 -12.30
CA GLN A 42 -4.30 32.08 -13.62
C GLN A 42 -3.27 31.54 -14.62
N GLY A 43 -2.42 30.58 -14.23
CA GLY A 43 -1.35 30.03 -15.06
C GLY A 43 -0.22 31.01 -15.38
N LYS A 44 -0.03 32.04 -14.54
CA LYS A 44 0.97 33.11 -14.72
C LYS A 44 2.19 32.97 -13.79
N ALA A 45 2.18 31.99 -12.91
CA ALA A 45 3.27 31.67 -11.99
C ALA A 45 3.49 30.17 -11.96
N ASP A 46 4.73 29.75 -11.78
CA ASP A 46 5.08 28.33 -11.67
C ASP A 46 4.78 27.81 -10.26
N PRO A 47 4.24 26.58 -10.12
CA PRO A 47 4.07 25.95 -8.82
C PRO A 47 5.40 25.50 -8.23
N ASP A 48 5.42 25.32 -6.91
CA ASP A 48 6.57 24.77 -6.20
C ASP A 48 6.50 23.23 -6.20
N TYR A 49 7.13 22.64 -7.20
CA TYR A 49 7.23 21.19 -7.32
C TYR A 49 8.18 20.58 -6.30
N GLU A 50 9.23 21.30 -5.87
CA GLU A 50 10.28 20.79 -4.99
C GLU A 50 9.69 20.41 -3.63
N THR A 51 8.84 21.26 -3.06
CA THR A 51 8.19 20.97 -1.78
C THR A 51 7.28 19.75 -1.86
N CYS A 52 6.52 19.58 -2.95
CA CYS A 52 5.69 18.39 -3.14
C CYS A 52 6.53 17.10 -3.25
N VAL A 53 7.66 17.16 -3.95
CA VAL A 53 8.58 16.02 -4.09
C VAL A 53 9.19 15.67 -2.73
N ASP A 54 9.68 16.66 -1.98
CA ASP A 54 10.30 16.46 -0.67
C ASP A 54 9.35 15.82 0.35
N ILE A 55 8.08 16.25 0.37
CA ILE A 55 7.03 15.63 1.21
C ILE A 55 6.86 14.15 0.86
N CYS A 56 6.69 13.82 -0.42
CA CYS A 56 6.53 12.44 -0.88
C CYS A 56 7.77 11.58 -0.56
N THR A 57 8.98 12.11 -0.77
CA THR A 57 10.24 11.40 -0.50
C THR A 57 10.41 11.11 0.99
N LYS A 58 10.22 12.11 1.86
CA LYS A 58 10.35 11.91 3.31
C LYS A 58 9.30 10.95 3.85
N ALA A 59 8.06 11.10 3.41
CA ALA A 59 6.97 10.22 3.84
C ALA A 59 7.23 8.77 3.42
N SER A 60 7.54 8.53 2.14
CA SER A 60 7.80 7.17 1.63
C SER A 60 8.95 6.48 2.37
N LEU A 61 10.09 7.17 2.57
CA LEU A 61 11.23 6.60 3.29
C LEU A 61 10.92 6.24 4.74
N HIS A 62 10.20 7.11 5.44
CA HIS A 62 9.84 6.87 6.84
C HIS A 62 8.79 5.76 6.99
N GLU A 63 7.75 5.79 6.16
CA GLU A 63 6.60 4.90 6.25
C GLU A 63 6.92 3.46 5.81
N MET A 64 7.91 3.25 4.93
CA MET A 64 8.33 1.91 4.49
C MET A 64 8.97 1.07 5.60
N ILE A 65 9.52 1.69 6.65
CA ILE A 65 10.28 0.98 7.69
C ILE A 65 9.39 -0.04 8.42
N LEU A 66 8.20 0.37 8.83
CA LEU A 66 7.33 -0.45 9.68
C LEU A 66 6.82 -1.71 8.96
N PRO A 67 6.25 -1.64 7.73
CA PRO A 67 5.83 -2.83 6.99
C PRO A 67 6.99 -3.79 6.68
N THR A 68 8.19 -3.27 6.41
CA THR A 68 9.38 -4.10 6.15
C THR A 68 9.84 -4.83 7.42
N LEU A 69 9.92 -4.13 8.55
CA LEU A 69 10.28 -4.76 9.83
C LEU A 69 9.28 -5.83 10.24
N LEU A 70 7.98 -5.57 10.05
CA LEU A 70 6.92 -6.55 10.30
C LEU A 70 7.17 -7.84 9.51
N ALA A 71 7.51 -7.73 8.23
CA ALA A 71 7.76 -8.88 7.35
C ALA A 71 9.01 -9.69 7.74
N ILE A 72 10.02 -9.06 8.33
CA ILE A 72 11.26 -9.73 8.76
C ILE A 72 11.10 -10.34 10.15
N ILE A 73 10.53 -9.60 11.10
CA ILE A 73 10.44 -10.00 12.50
C ILE A 73 9.42 -11.13 12.69
N THR A 74 8.28 -11.06 12.01
CA THR A 74 7.18 -12.03 12.20
C THR A 74 7.59 -13.49 11.99
N PRO A 75 8.26 -13.89 10.89
CA PRO A 75 8.67 -15.29 10.70
C PRO A 75 9.74 -15.74 11.70
N VAL A 76 10.66 -14.84 12.09
CA VAL A 76 11.69 -15.15 13.11
C VAL A 76 11.05 -15.41 14.47
N LEU A 77 10.20 -14.50 14.94
CA LEU A 77 9.50 -14.68 16.23
C LEU A 77 8.57 -15.90 16.21
N THR A 78 7.82 -16.08 15.13
CA THR A 78 6.94 -17.24 14.99
C THR A 78 7.73 -18.54 15.03
N GLY A 79 8.90 -18.60 14.38
CA GLY A 79 9.76 -19.77 14.41
C GLY A 79 10.43 -20.02 15.76
N LEU A 80 10.95 -18.98 16.42
CA LEU A 80 11.57 -19.14 17.74
C LEU A 80 10.56 -19.56 18.81
N ILE A 81 9.31 -19.11 18.71
CA ILE A 81 8.27 -19.44 19.68
C ILE A 81 7.60 -20.77 19.33
N LEU A 82 7.08 -20.93 18.11
CA LEU A 82 6.20 -22.05 17.72
C LEU A 82 6.88 -23.12 16.85
N GLY A 83 8.20 -23.01 16.68
CA GLY A 83 8.99 -23.93 15.89
C GLY A 83 8.68 -23.90 14.38
N TYR A 84 9.21 -24.89 13.67
CA TYR A 84 9.04 -25.01 12.23
C TYR A 84 7.58 -25.25 11.80
N ASN A 85 6.79 -25.94 12.63
CA ASN A 85 5.35 -26.13 12.40
C ASN A 85 4.60 -24.79 12.41
N GLY A 86 4.97 -23.89 13.33
CA GLY A 86 4.44 -22.53 13.38
C GLY A 86 4.76 -21.73 12.12
N VAL A 87 6.01 -21.82 11.65
CA VAL A 87 6.47 -21.16 10.41
C VAL A 87 5.73 -21.70 9.18
N ILE A 88 5.56 -23.02 9.05
CA ILE A 88 4.76 -23.61 7.97
C ILE A 88 3.35 -23.05 8.01
N GLY A 89 2.73 -23.04 9.20
CA GLY A 89 1.40 -22.46 9.37
C GLY A 89 1.33 -20.98 9.03
N LEU A 90 2.35 -20.18 9.35
CA LEU A 90 2.45 -18.77 8.97
C LEU A 90 2.48 -18.62 7.45
N LEU A 91 3.37 -19.35 6.77
CA LEU A 91 3.54 -19.27 5.32
C LEU A 91 2.30 -19.74 4.55
N THR A 92 1.66 -20.83 5.00
CA THR A 92 0.40 -21.30 4.40
C THR A 92 -0.71 -20.25 4.54
N GLY A 93 -0.87 -19.68 5.74
CA GLY A 93 -1.90 -18.67 5.99
C GLY A 93 -1.67 -17.38 5.20
N SER A 94 -0.44 -16.88 5.17
CA SER A 94 -0.07 -15.64 4.47
C SER A 94 -0.18 -15.79 2.96
N THR A 95 0.14 -16.97 2.42
CA THR A 95 0.01 -17.24 0.98
C THR A 95 -1.47 -17.32 0.58
N ALA A 96 -2.28 -18.09 1.32
CA ALA A 96 -3.68 -18.31 0.99
C ALA A 96 -4.49 -17.00 1.01
N THR A 97 -4.29 -16.16 2.03
CA THR A 97 -4.99 -14.88 2.16
C THR A 97 -4.36 -13.78 1.33
N GLY A 98 -3.03 -13.71 1.30
CA GLY A 98 -2.30 -12.64 0.63
C GLY A 98 -2.48 -12.68 -0.88
N PHE A 99 -2.50 -13.86 -1.49
CA PHE A 99 -2.77 -13.98 -2.93
C PHE A 99 -4.15 -13.44 -3.31
N LEU A 100 -5.19 -13.84 -2.56
CA LEU A 100 -6.56 -13.37 -2.80
C LEU A 100 -6.68 -11.86 -2.60
N MET A 101 -6.06 -11.33 -1.54
CA MET A 101 -6.06 -9.89 -1.26
C MET A 101 -5.31 -9.10 -2.34
N ALA A 102 -4.13 -9.58 -2.78
CA ALA A 102 -3.34 -8.92 -3.81
C ALA A 102 -4.13 -8.77 -5.12
N ILE A 103 -4.82 -9.84 -5.55
CA ILE A 103 -5.67 -9.82 -6.74
C ILE A 103 -6.87 -8.88 -6.54
N PHE A 104 -7.55 -9.00 -5.40
CA PHE A 104 -8.70 -8.15 -5.09
C PHE A 104 -8.33 -6.67 -5.15
N MET A 105 -7.23 -6.26 -4.52
CA MET A 105 -6.81 -4.86 -4.48
C MET A 105 -6.37 -4.36 -5.86
N ALA A 106 -5.56 -5.13 -6.58
CA ALA A 106 -5.10 -4.76 -7.93
C ALA A 106 -6.26 -4.61 -8.91
N ASN A 107 -7.18 -5.58 -8.94
CA ASN A 107 -8.31 -5.56 -9.86
C ASN A 107 -9.35 -4.49 -9.50
N SER A 108 -9.64 -4.30 -8.21
CA SER A 108 -10.60 -3.27 -7.78
C SER A 108 -10.09 -1.87 -8.10
N GLY A 109 -8.83 -1.58 -7.81
CA GLY A 109 -8.22 -0.30 -8.16
C GLY A 109 -8.16 -0.09 -9.67
N GLY A 110 -7.77 -1.11 -10.44
CA GLY A 110 -7.74 -1.03 -11.91
C GLY A 110 -9.13 -0.84 -12.53
N ALA A 111 -10.17 -1.45 -11.93
CA ALA A 111 -11.55 -1.24 -12.35
C ALA A 111 -12.01 0.20 -12.12
N TRP A 112 -11.68 0.81 -10.98
CA TRP A 112 -12.02 2.22 -10.72
C TRP A 112 -11.29 3.19 -11.67
N ASP A 113 -10.00 3.00 -11.94
CA ASP A 113 -9.28 3.83 -12.91
C ASP A 113 -9.87 3.70 -14.31
N ASN A 114 -10.17 2.47 -14.75
CA ASN A 114 -10.77 2.23 -16.06
C ASN A 114 -12.20 2.79 -16.16
N ALA A 115 -12.99 2.72 -15.09
CA ALA A 115 -14.32 3.34 -15.04
C ALA A 115 -14.22 4.87 -15.15
N LYS A 116 -13.28 5.50 -14.45
CA LYS A 116 -12.99 6.94 -14.60
C LYS A 116 -12.62 7.27 -16.04
N LYS A 117 -11.66 6.55 -16.64
CA LYS A 117 -11.24 6.74 -18.04
C LYS A 117 -12.38 6.57 -19.04
N TYR A 118 -13.28 5.61 -18.79
CA TYR A 118 -14.46 5.39 -19.62
C TYR A 118 -15.42 6.60 -19.62
N ILE A 119 -15.64 7.21 -18.45
CA ILE A 119 -16.44 8.43 -18.32
C ILE A 119 -15.71 9.62 -18.97
N GLU A 120 -14.39 9.73 -18.78
CA GLU A 120 -13.57 10.75 -19.43
C GLU A 120 -13.61 10.67 -20.96
N GLY A 121 -13.86 9.49 -21.52
CA GLY A 121 -14.12 9.25 -22.94
C GLY A 121 -15.47 9.75 -23.46
N GLY A 122 -16.25 10.48 -22.65
CA GLY A 122 -17.51 11.11 -23.05
C GLY A 122 -18.77 10.30 -22.73
N LYS A 123 -18.63 9.15 -22.06
CA LYS A 123 -19.77 8.36 -21.57
C LYS A 123 -20.25 8.93 -20.23
N HIS A 124 -21.53 8.72 -19.92
CA HIS A 124 -22.16 9.15 -18.65
C HIS A 124 -21.93 10.63 -18.27
N GLY A 125 -21.87 11.53 -19.25
CA GLY A 125 -21.77 12.98 -19.03
C GLY A 125 -20.37 13.57 -19.18
N GLY A 126 -19.32 12.75 -19.33
CA GLY A 126 -17.98 13.28 -19.64
C GLY A 126 -17.29 13.99 -18.47
N LYS A 127 -16.14 14.60 -18.76
CA LYS A 127 -15.32 15.33 -17.76
C LYS A 127 -16.10 16.48 -17.11
N GLY A 128 -15.98 16.60 -15.79
CA GLY A 128 -16.63 17.64 -14.99
C GLY A 128 -18.06 17.33 -14.56
N SER A 129 -18.67 16.25 -15.08
CA SER A 129 -19.97 15.76 -14.62
C SER A 129 -19.90 15.20 -13.19
N GLU A 130 -21.05 15.07 -12.52
CA GLU A 130 -21.11 14.45 -11.19
C GLU A 130 -20.67 12.97 -11.23
N CYS A 131 -20.98 12.25 -12.31
CA CYS A 131 -20.47 10.89 -12.56
C CYS A 131 -18.93 10.86 -12.62
N HIS A 132 -18.31 11.85 -13.29
CA HIS A 132 -16.85 11.95 -13.37
C HIS A 132 -16.24 12.22 -12.00
N LYS A 133 -16.80 13.16 -11.23
CA LYS A 133 -16.32 13.43 -9.86
C LYS A 133 -16.42 12.19 -8.97
N ALA A 134 -17.53 11.45 -9.03
CA ALA A 134 -17.71 10.21 -8.27
C ALA A 134 -16.68 9.14 -8.68
N ALA A 135 -16.40 9.01 -9.98
CA ALA A 135 -15.39 8.07 -10.47
C ALA A 135 -13.97 8.48 -10.09
N VAL A 136 -13.66 9.79 -10.04
CA VAL A 136 -12.39 10.30 -9.53
C VAL A 136 -12.23 9.94 -8.06
N VAL A 137 -13.27 10.08 -7.22
CA VAL A 137 -13.22 9.63 -5.82
C VAL A 137 -12.93 8.13 -5.74
N GLY A 138 -13.62 7.31 -6.53
CA GLY A 138 -13.37 5.87 -6.58
C GLY A 138 -11.93 5.51 -6.97
N ASP A 139 -11.38 6.19 -7.97
CA ASP A 139 -9.99 5.98 -8.39
C ASP A 139 -8.98 6.40 -7.32
N THR A 140 -9.21 7.53 -6.62
CA THR A 140 -8.34 7.94 -5.51
C THR A 140 -8.34 6.96 -4.33
N VAL A 141 -9.46 6.24 -4.11
CA VAL A 141 -9.49 5.10 -3.16
C VAL A 141 -8.74 3.89 -3.74
N GLY A 142 -8.82 3.69 -5.06
CA GLY A 142 -8.16 2.60 -5.79
C GLY A 142 -6.65 2.75 -5.97
N ASP A 143 -6.08 3.96 -5.95
CA ASP A 143 -4.64 4.23 -6.08
C ASP A 143 -3.80 3.47 -5.03
N PRO A 144 -4.02 3.62 -3.70
CA PRO A 144 -3.25 2.86 -2.70
C PRO A 144 -3.50 1.34 -2.78
N PHE A 145 -4.64 0.92 -3.33
CA PHE A 145 -4.97 -0.48 -3.56
C PHE A 145 -4.10 -1.09 -4.67
N LYS A 146 -4.10 -0.47 -5.86
CA LYS A 146 -3.47 -1.04 -7.06
C LYS A 146 -1.97 -0.74 -7.16
N ASP A 147 -1.51 0.37 -6.62
CA ASP A 147 -0.13 0.84 -6.83
C ASP A 147 0.77 0.67 -5.59
N THR A 148 0.20 0.49 -4.40
CA THR A 148 0.98 0.31 -3.16
C THR A 148 0.73 -1.05 -2.52
N SER A 149 -0.47 -1.28 -1.98
CA SER A 149 -0.74 -2.41 -1.09
C SER A 149 -0.82 -3.73 -1.87
N GLY A 150 -1.62 -3.78 -2.93
CA GLY A 150 -1.86 -4.98 -3.74
C GLY A 150 -0.57 -5.62 -4.29
N PRO A 151 0.27 -4.87 -5.04
CA PRO A 151 1.54 -5.39 -5.53
C PRO A 151 2.50 -5.78 -4.41
N SER A 152 2.56 -5.01 -3.33
CA SER A 152 3.49 -5.24 -2.22
C SER A 152 3.19 -6.49 -1.41
N ILE A 153 1.93 -6.95 -1.36
CA ILE A 153 1.57 -8.22 -0.70
C ILE A 153 2.27 -9.42 -1.37
N ASN A 154 2.49 -9.39 -2.69
CA ASN A 154 3.25 -10.44 -3.37
C ASN A 154 4.71 -10.47 -2.91
N ILE A 155 5.29 -9.29 -2.67
CA ILE A 155 6.65 -9.15 -2.14
C ILE A 155 6.69 -9.62 -0.68
N LEU A 156 5.68 -9.27 0.13
CA LEU A 156 5.54 -9.74 1.51
C LEU A 156 5.59 -11.28 1.58
N ILE A 157 4.80 -11.99 0.78
CA ILE A 157 4.76 -13.47 0.78
C ILE A 157 6.15 -14.06 0.46
N LYS A 158 6.83 -13.49 -0.55
CA LYS A 158 8.19 -13.92 -0.93
C LYS A 158 9.20 -13.63 0.17
N LEU A 159 9.13 -12.46 0.78
CA LEU A 159 10.03 -12.04 1.84
C LEU A 159 9.86 -12.92 3.09
N LEU A 160 8.62 -13.22 3.49
CA LEU A 160 8.34 -14.14 4.58
C LEU A 160 8.94 -15.52 4.34
N SER A 161 8.81 -16.03 3.12
CA SER A 161 9.38 -17.33 2.72
C SER A 161 10.91 -17.30 2.76
N MET A 162 11.52 -16.26 2.21
CA MET A 162 12.98 -16.08 2.19
C MET A 162 13.56 -16.00 3.61
N VAL A 163 12.98 -15.15 4.47
CA VAL A 163 13.42 -15.02 5.86
C VAL A 163 13.24 -16.34 6.61
N SER A 164 12.11 -17.02 6.42
CA SER A 164 11.85 -18.32 7.05
C SER A 164 12.91 -19.37 6.70
N ILE A 165 13.34 -19.41 5.44
CA ILE A 165 14.38 -20.34 4.98
C ILE A 165 15.76 -19.95 5.52
N VAL A 166 16.12 -18.67 5.47
CA VAL A 166 17.41 -18.17 5.98
C VAL A 166 17.58 -18.49 7.47
N PHE A 167 16.51 -18.36 8.25
CA PHE A 167 16.51 -18.64 9.69
C PHE A 167 16.09 -20.06 10.06
N ALA A 168 15.92 -20.97 9.09
CA ALA A 168 15.44 -22.33 9.36
C ALA A 168 16.36 -23.08 10.34
N ALA A 169 17.69 -22.99 10.14
CA ALA A 169 18.66 -23.63 11.03
C ALA A 169 18.58 -23.06 12.47
N LEU A 170 18.37 -21.75 12.61
CA LEU A 170 18.18 -21.12 13.91
C LEU A 170 16.92 -21.67 14.59
N VAL A 171 15.80 -21.70 13.87
CA VAL A 171 14.50 -22.18 14.40
C VAL A 171 14.57 -23.64 14.82
N VAL A 172 15.17 -24.51 14.01
CA VAL A 172 15.27 -25.94 14.32
C VAL A 172 16.08 -26.21 15.59
N ASN A 173 17.16 -25.47 15.81
CA ASN A 173 18.06 -25.70 16.94
C ASN A 173 17.65 -24.97 18.23
N TYR A 174 16.89 -23.86 18.13
CA TYR A 174 16.67 -22.94 19.27
C TYR A 174 15.19 -22.54 19.47
N HIS A 175 14.22 -23.32 18.98
CA HIS A 175 12.80 -23.06 19.27
C HIS A 175 12.44 -23.41 20.72
N ILE A 176 11.45 -22.70 21.27
CA ILE A 176 10.99 -22.85 22.66
C ILE A 176 9.94 -23.96 22.80
N PHE A 177 8.97 -24.01 21.88
CA PHE A 177 7.85 -24.96 21.89
C PHE A 177 7.83 -25.86 20.64
#